data_AF-A0AAE7AB78-F1
#
_entry.id   AF-A0AAE7AB78-F1
#
_cell.length_a   1.000
_cell.length_b   1.000
_cell.length_c   1.000
_cell.angle_alpha   90.00
_cell.angle_beta   90.00
_cell.angle_gamma   90.00
#
_symmetry.space_group_name_H-M   'P 1'
#
loop_
_entity.id
_entity.type
_entity.pdbx_description
1 polymer ?
#
loop_
_entity_poly.entity_id
_entity_poly.type
_entity_poly.pdbx_seq_one_letter_code
_entity_poly.pdbx_strand_id
1 'polypeptide(L)'
;MRRRATLLQRLHIDGPLLILLLTLAAGSLFVLYSASGKSWDLLGKQATSFGIGLVSMIVIAQFEPRFMARWVPVGYVLGVLLLVVVDVMGHNAMGATRWINIPGVIRFQPSEFMKILMPATIAWYLSKRTLPPQLKHVGVSLFLIGLPFILIVRQPDLGTSLLILAGGAFVLFMGGLRWRWILSVIAAAVPVAVAMWFFIMHDYQKQRILTFLDPESDPLGTGWNIIQSKAAIGSGGVFGKGWLLGTQSHLDFLPESHTDFIIAVLGEEFGLVGICALLLIYLLLIGRGLVITAQAQTLFGKLLAGSLTMTFFVYVFVNIGMVSGLLPVVGVPLPFISYGGTSLVTLLSAFGVLMSIHTHRKWIAQV
;
A
#
# COMPACT_ATOMS: atom_id res chain seq x y z
N MET A 1 -33.92 21.50 -17.46
CA MET A 1 -33.64 21.68 -16.02
C MET A 1 -32.17 21.38 -15.74
N ARG A 2 -31.33 22.40 -15.48
CA ARG A 2 -29.94 22.18 -15.03
C ARG A 2 -29.98 21.58 -13.62
N ARG A 3 -29.81 20.26 -13.47
CA ARG A 3 -29.56 19.66 -12.15
C ARG A 3 -28.37 20.42 -11.56
N ARG A 4 -28.58 21.15 -10.46
CA ARG A 4 -27.49 21.81 -9.74
C ARG A 4 -26.47 20.72 -9.40
N ALA A 5 -25.23 20.88 -9.86
CA ALA A 5 -24.16 19.95 -9.54
C ALA A 5 -24.10 19.78 -8.02
N THR A 6 -24.12 18.54 -7.55
CA THR A 6 -24.05 18.23 -6.11
C THR A 6 -22.73 18.75 -5.54
N LEU A 7 -22.68 19.02 -4.22
CA LEU A 7 -21.45 19.51 -3.58
C LEU A 7 -20.23 18.60 -3.87
N LEU A 8 -20.44 17.29 -3.88
CA LEU A 8 -19.41 16.30 -4.24
C LEU A 8 -18.91 16.45 -5.69
N GLN A 9 -19.81 16.74 -6.64
CA GLN A 9 -19.42 16.97 -8.03
C GLN A 9 -18.61 18.26 -8.18
N ARG A 10 -18.95 19.32 -7.43
CA ARG A 10 -18.18 20.57 -7.44
C ARG A 10 -16.78 20.40 -6.86
N LEU A 11 -16.66 19.55 -5.84
CA LEU A 11 -15.39 19.21 -5.20
C LEU A 11 -14.68 18.04 -5.89
N HIS A 12 -15.10 17.58 -7.07
CA HIS A 12 -14.42 16.51 -7.78
C HIS A 12 -14.26 15.19 -6.98
N ILE A 13 -15.18 14.92 -6.04
CA ILE A 13 -15.17 13.75 -5.15
C ILE A 13 -16.11 12.66 -5.68
N ASP A 14 -15.60 11.42 -5.71
CA ASP A 14 -16.40 10.22 -5.99
C ASP A 14 -17.12 9.76 -4.72
N GLY A 15 -18.45 9.95 -4.68
CA GLY A 15 -19.29 9.60 -3.53
C GLY A 15 -19.17 8.14 -3.07
N PRO A 16 -19.28 7.15 -3.98
CA PRO A 16 -19.09 5.73 -3.63
C PRO A 16 -17.74 5.43 -2.97
N LEU A 17 -16.63 5.92 -3.55
CA LEU A 17 -15.31 5.76 -2.93
C LEU A 17 -15.24 6.43 -1.56
N LEU A 18 -15.75 7.66 -1.43
CA LEU A 18 -15.70 8.39 -0.16
C LEU A 18 -16.42 7.62 0.95
N ILE A 19 -17.62 7.10 0.67
CA ILE A 19 -18.40 6.33 1.66
C ILE A 19 -17.61 5.09 2.11
N LEU A 20 -17.07 4.31 1.16
CA LEU A 20 -16.29 3.11 1.48
C LEU A 20 -15.05 3.44 2.32
N LEU A 21 -14.34 4.53 2.00
CA LEU A 21 -13.18 4.99 2.77
C LEU A 21 -13.55 5.45 4.18
N LEU A 22 -14.69 6.15 4.34
CA LEU A 22 -15.19 6.56 5.66
C LEU A 22 -15.65 5.37 6.49
N THR A 23 -16.25 4.35 5.87
CA THR A 23 -16.60 3.09 6.54
C THR A 23 -15.35 2.37 7.05
N LEU A 24 -14.29 2.28 6.23
CA LEU A 24 -13.00 1.73 6.69
C LEU A 24 -12.38 2.57 7.80
N ALA A 25 -12.47 3.90 7.73
CA ALA A 25 -11.94 4.77 8.77
C ALA A 25 -12.64 4.55 10.12
N ALA A 26 -13.97 4.48 10.11
CA ALA A 26 -14.74 4.18 11.31
C ALA A 26 -14.41 2.78 11.87
N GLY A 27 -14.34 1.76 10.99
CA GLY A 27 -13.95 0.41 11.38
C GLY A 27 -12.53 0.32 11.95
N SER A 28 -11.57 1.04 11.35
CA SER A 28 -10.19 1.14 11.83
C SER A 28 -10.12 1.70 13.23
N LEU A 29 -10.77 2.84 13.49
CA LEU A 29 -10.76 3.46 14.81
C LEU A 29 -11.38 2.53 15.87
N PHE A 30 -12.45 1.81 15.50
CA PHE A 30 -13.12 0.87 16.39
C PHE A 30 -12.24 -0.34 16.75
N VAL A 31 -11.60 -0.94 15.75
CA VAL A 31 -10.69 -2.09 15.94
C VAL A 31 -9.41 -1.65 16.64
N LEU A 32 -8.84 -0.50 16.28
CA LEU A 32 -7.61 0.02 16.85
C LEU A 32 -7.77 0.36 18.34
N TYR A 33 -8.92 0.90 18.76
CA TYR A 33 -9.19 1.13 20.17
C TYR A 33 -9.15 -0.18 20.98
N SER A 34 -9.69 -1.25 20.41
CA SER A 34 -9.64 -2.57 21.05
C SER A 34 -8.22 -3.13 21.06
N ALA A 35 -7.58 -3.15 19.89
CA ALA A 35 -6.24 -3.67 19.71
C ALA A 35 -5.29 -2.98 20.71
N SER A 36 -5.28 -1.65 20.75
CA SER A 36 -4.35 -0.86 21.56
C SER A 36 -4.62 -0.82 23.07
N GLY A 37 -5.39 -1.76 23.61
CA GLY A 37 -5.69 -1.84 25.03
C GLY A 37 -6.43 -0.61 25.56
N LYS A 38 -7.35 -0.03 24.75
CA LYS A 38 -8.15 1.17 25.08
C LYS A 38 -7.33 2.47 25.18
N SER A 39 -6.23 2.57 24.44
CA SER A 39 -5.39 3.77 24.44
C SER A 39 -6.05 4.94 23.67
N TRP A 40 -6.44 5.99 24.39
CA TRP A 40 -7.01 7.20 23.79
C TRP A 40 -5.98 8.01 22.99
N ASP A 41 -4.70 7.96 23.36
CA ASP A 41 -3.63 8.67 22.67
C ASP A 41 -3.38 8.11 21.25
N LEU A 42 -3.29 6.78 21.11
CA LEU A 42 -3.09 6.14 19.80
C LEU A 42 -4.30 6.36 18.89
N LEU A 43 -5.50 6.25 19.46
CA LEU A 43 -6.75 6.53 18.75
C LEU A 43 -6.79 7.97 18.25
N GLY A 44 -6.41 8.94 19.10
CA GLY A 44 -6.30 10.35 18.73
C GLY A 44 -5.32 10.56 17.57
N LYS A 45 -4.13 9.97 17.65
CA LYS A 45 -3.10 10.05 16.58
C LYS A 45 -3.60 9.46 15.25
N GLN A 46 -4.29 8.32 15.28
CA GLN A 46 -4.86 7.71 14.08
C GLN A 46 -6.00 8.57 13.51
N ALA A 47 -6.90 9.08 14.35
CA ALA A 47 -8.00 9.96 13.93
C ALA A 47 -7.48 11.26 13.31
N THR A 48 -6.44 11.87 13.88
CA THR A 48 -5.77 13.03 13.29
C THR A 48 -5.14 12.68 11.95
N SER A 49 -4.52 11.50 11.83
CA SER A 49 -3.94 11.03 10.55
C SER A 49 -5.01 10.81 9.47
N PHE A 50 -6.18 10.26 9.83
CA PHE A 50 -7.36 10.21 8.95
C PHE A 50 -7.82 11.60 8.54
N GLY A 51 -7.92 12.54 9.48
CA GLY A 51 -8.29 13.92 9.20
C GLY A 51 -7.34 14.59 8.20
N ILE A 52 -6.03 14.50 8.44
CA ILE A 52 -4.99 15.03 7.55
C ILE A 52 -5.09 14.35 6.18
N GLY A 53 -5.20 13.02 6.13
CA GLY A 53 -5.26 12.28 4.88
C GLY A 53 -6.54 12.55 4.08
N LEU A 54 -7.69 12.78 4.73
CA LEU A 54 -8.94 13.17 4.07
C LEU A 54 -8.81 14.57 3.47
N VAL A 55 -8.19 15.50 4.18
CA VAL A 55 -7.88 16.83 3.64
C VAL A 55 -6.93 16.71 2.44
N SER A 56 -5.84 15.92 2.55
CA SER A 56 -4.92 15.67 1.43
C SER A 56 -5.63 15.05 0.23
N MET A 57 -6.53 14.07 0.44
CA MET A 57 -7.34 13.46 -0.60
C MET A 57 -8.21 14.49 -1.32
N ILE A 58 -8.94 15.34 -0.58
CA ILE A 58 -9.81 16.38 -1.15
C ILE A 58 -8.98 17.39 -1.93
N VAL A 59 -7.85 17.84 -1.40
CA VAL A 59 -6.95 18.79 -2.07
C VAL A 59 -6.41 18.19 -3.37
N ILE A 60 -5.90 16.96 -3.33
CA ILE A 60 -5.37 16.26 -4.51
C ILE A 60 -6.45 16.04 -5.56
N ALA A 61 -7.68 15.73 -5.13
CA ALA A 61 -8.81 15.52 -6.03
C ALA A 61 -9.16 16.77 -6.86
N GLN A 62 -8.77 17.98 -6.43
CA GLN A 62 -9.02 19.22 -7.17
C GLN A 62 -8.07 19.44 -8.35
N PHE A 63 -6.91 18.78 -8.37
CA PHE A 63 -5.93 18.99 -9.43
C PHE A 63 -6.23 18.13 -10.65
N GLU A 64 -6.32 18.75 -11.82
CA GLU A 64 -6.53 18.02 -13.07
C GLU A 64 -5.42 16.99 -13.32
N PRO A 65 -5.73 15.78 -13.83
CA PRO A 65 -4.71 14.77 -14.14
C PRO A 65 -3.63 15.25 -15.11
N ARG A 66 -3.97 16.20 -16.01
CA ARG A 66 -3.02 16.82 -16.93
C ARG A 66 -2.02 17.73 -16.23
N PHE A 67 -2.49 18.49 -15.23
CA PHE A 67 -1.64 19.33 -14.40
C PHE A 67 -0.69 18.44 -13.58
N MET A 68 -1.22 17.37 -12.96
CA MET A 68 -0.40 16.40 -12.23
C MET A 68 0.70 15.81 -13.12
N ALA A 69 0.35 15.34 -14.33
CA ALA A 69 1.31 14.78 -15.28
C ALA A 69 2.48 15.73 -15.63
N ARG A 70 2.27 17.05 -15.59
CA ARG A 70 3.35 18.03 -15.84
C ARG A 70 4.38 18.03 -14.72
N TRP A 71 3.95 17.85 -13.47
CA TRP A 71 4.80 17.91 -12.27
C TRP A 71 5.41 16.57 -11.87
N VAL A 72 4.89 15.44 -12.38
CA VAL A 72 5.40 14.10 -12.10
C VAL A 72 6.93 13.96 -12.21
N PRO A 73 7.61 14.44 -13.27
CA PRO A 73 9.07 14.29 -13.37
C PRO A 73 9.82 15.01 -12.24
N VAL A 74 9.35 16.20 -11.87
CA VAL A 74 9.92 16.97 -10.75
C VAL A 74 9.68 16.21 -9.45
N GLY A 75 8.46 15.70 -9.24
CA GLY A 75 8.11 14.87 -8.08
C GLY A 75 8.98 13.63 -7.96
N TYR A 76 9.25 12.93 -9.07
CA TYR A 76 10.13 11.77 -9.09
C TYR A 76 11.56 12.10 -8.68
N VAL A 77 12.15 13.15 -9.27
CA VAL A 77 13.52 13.57 -8.94
C VAL A 77 13.60 13.99 -7.47
N LEU A 78 12.65 14.77 -6.98
CA LEU A 78 12.59 15.14 -5.55
C LEU A 78 12.41 13.92 -4.65
N GLY A 79 11.56 12.97 -5.01
CA GLY A 79 11.35 11.73 -4.25
C GLY A 79 12.61 10.87 -4.16
N VAL A 80 13.32 10.72 -5.28
CA VAL A 80 14.62 10.03 -5.32
C VAL A 80 15.67 10.77 -4.48
N LEU A 81 15.76 12.10 -4.61
CA LEU A 81 16.68 12.89 -3.79
C LEU A 81 16.38 12.73 -2.30
N LEU A 82 15.11 12.74 -1.90
CA LEU A 82 14.72 12.49 -0.51
C LEU A 82 15.10 11.09 -0.03
N LEU A 83 14.99 10.06 -0.88
CA LEU A 83 15.46 8.71 -0.54
C LEU A 83 16.98 8.68 -0.32
N VAL A 84 17.76 9.38 -1.16
CA VAL A 84 19.22 9.50 -0.99
C VAL A 84 19.55 10.26 0.30
N VAL A 85 18.82 11.34 0.59
CA VAL A 85 19.00 12.09 1.86
C VAL A 85 18.72 11.19 3.06
N VAL A 86 17.69 10.35 3.01
CA VAL A 86 17.43 9.38 4.09
C VAL A 86 18.50 8.32 4.20
N ASP A 87 19.05 7.84 3.09
CA ASP A 87 20.15 6.86 3.08
C ASP A 87 21.42 7.42 3.76
N VAL A 88 21.71 8.71 3.58
CA VAL A 88 22.91 9.37 4.11
C VAL A 88 22.71 9.99 5.50
N MET A 89 21.55 10.58 5.77
CA MET A 89 21.27 11.42 6.96
C MET A 89 20.10 10.90 7.81
N GLY A 90 19.52 9.76 7.46
CA GLY A 90 18.37 9.20 8.17
C GLY A 90 18.69 8.83 9.61
N HIS A 91 17.73 9.04 10.51
CA HIS A 91 17.86 8.58 11.89
C HIS A 91 17.57 7.08 11.99
N ASN A 92 18.46 6.35 12.66
CA ASN A 92 18.25 4.94 12.98
C ASN A 92 17.09 4.80 13.99
N ALA A 93 15.99 4.17 13.59
CA ALA A 93 14.95 3.71 14.49
C ALA A 93 14.71 2.21 14.24
N MET A 94 14.71 1.39 15.30
CA MET A 94 14.51 -0.07 15.20
C MET A 94 15.45 -0.77 14.18
N GLY A 95 16.69 -0.29 14.05
CA GLY A 95 17.68 -0.87 13.13
C GLY A 95 17.51 -0.49 11.65
N ALA A 96 16.65 0.48 11.31
CA ALA A 96 16.50 0.99 9.95
C ALA A 96 16.40 2.54 9.90
N THR A 97 17.15 3.17 9.01
CA THR A 97 17.07 4.61 8.69
C THR A 97 15.89 4.89 7.76
N ARG A 98 14.65 4.89 8.27
CA ARG A 98 13.44 5.06 7.43
C ARG A 98 12.74 6.40 7.57
N TRP A 99 13.11 7.20 8.57
CA TRP A 99 12.34 8.37 8.98
C TRP A 99 13.17 9.65 8.96
N ILE A 100 12.62 10.70 8.37
CA ILE A 100 13.08 12.07 8.60
C ILE A 100 12.27 12.61 9.78
N ASN A 101 12.95 12.83 10.91
CA ASN A 101 12.37 13.50 12.06
C ASN A 101 12.64 15.00 11.91
N ILE A 102 11.62 15.76 11.48
CA ILE A 102 11.64 17.22 11.60
C ILE A 102 11.15 17.53 13.02
N PRO A 103 11.98 18.11 13.91
CA PRO A 103 11.58 18.41 15.27
C PRO A 103 10.31 19.26 15.31
N GLY A 104 9.28 18.78 16.02
CA GLY A 104 8.04 19.53 16.28
C GLY A 104 6.95 19.50 15.20
N VAL A 105 7.13 18.82 14.05
CA VAL A 105 6.15 18.88 12.95
C VAL A 105 5.48 17.53 12.66
N ILE A 106 6.18 16.49 12.16
CA ILE A 106 5.66 15.12 11.89
C ILE A 106 6.85 14.19 11.55
N ARG A 107 6.75 12.88 11.83
CA ARG A 107 7.67 11.87 11.28
C ARG A 107 7.32 11.59 9.81
N PHE A 108 8.26 11.86 8.90
CA PHE A 108 8.02 11.76 7.45
C PHE A 108 8.82 10.61 6.84
N GLN A 109 8.16 9.75 6.07
CA GLN A 109 8.77 8.61 5.38
C GLN A 109 8.71 8.84 3.85
N PRO A 110 9.83 9.20 3.19
CA PRO A 110 9.80 9.50 1.75
C PRO A 110 9.40 8.32 0.87
N SER A 111 9.69 7.08 1.30
CA SER A 111 9.34 5.87 0.56
C SER A 111 7.83 5.68 0.41
N GLU A 112 7.02 6.23 1.32
CA GLU A 112 5.55 6.24 1.20
C GLU A 112 5.10 7.03 -0.03
N PHE A 113 5.61 8.24 -0.24
CA PHE A 113 5.27 9.08 -1.40
C PHE A 113 5.65 8.43 -2.73
N MET A 114 6.73 7.64 -2.73
CA MET A 114 7.14 6.88 -3.90
C MET A 114 6.10 5.85 -4.33
N LYS A 115 5.23 5.35 -3.44
CA LYS A 115 4.11 4.47 -3.84
C LYS A 115 3.14 5.13 -4.84
N ILE A 116 3.03 6.46 -4.81
CA ILE A 116 2.21 7.23 -5.77
C ILE A 116 3.07 7.73 -6.94
N LEU A 117 4.23 8.30 -6.64
CA LEU A 117 5.09 8.93 -7.65
C LEU A 117 5.64 7.91 -8.64
N MET A 118 5.91 6.67 -8.21
CA MET A 118 6.44 5.62 -9.07
C MET A 118 5.49 5.23 -10.20
N PRO A 119 4.26 4.78 -9.93
CA PRO A 119 3.32 4.50 -10.99
C PRO A 119 2.98 5.76 -11.80
N ALA A 120 2.94 6.94 -11.18
CA ALA A 120 2.76 8.20 -11.92
C ALA A 120 3.89 8.47 -12.92
N THR A 121 5.14 8.21 -12.55
CA THR A 121 6.34 8.43 -13.39
C THR A 121 6.34 7.53 -14.60
N ILE A 122 6.08 6.23 -14.39
CA ILE A 122 6.01 5.29 -15.51
C ILE A 122 4.81 5.58 -16.39
N ALA A 123 3.66 5.94 -15.80
CA ALA A 123 2.47 6.31 -16.57
C ALA A 123 2.72 7.57 -17.40
N TRP A 124 3.39 8.57 -16.83
CA TRP A 124 3.80 9.78 -17.53
C TRP A 124 4.74 9.47 -18.70
N TYR A 125 5.77 8.66 -18.46
CA TYR A 125 6.76 8.32 -19.47
C TYR A 125 6.14 7.53 -20.63
N LEU A 126 5.31 6.52 -20.33
CA LEU A 126 4.65 5.70 -21.35
C LEU A 126 3.50 6.44 -22.05
N SER A 127 2.81 7.37 -21.38
CA SER A 127 1.70 8.11 -21.99
C SER A 127 2.10 8.97 -23.20
N LYS A 128 3.40 9.26 -23.35
CA LYS A 128 3.97 10.03 -24.46
C LYS A 128 4.52 9.15 -25.59
N ARG A 129 4.32 7.83 -25.52
CA ARG A 129 4.87 6.84 -26.44
C ARG A 129 3.74 5.99 -27.02
N THR A 130 4.05 5.30 -28.11
CA THR A 130 3.15 4.29 -28.68
C THR A 130 3.12 3.05 -27.80
N LEU A 131 1.94 2.47 -27.64
CA LEU A 131 1.73 1.21 -26.93
C LEU A 131 1.43 0.09 -27.94
N PRO A 132 1.93 -1.14 -27.71
CA PRO A 132 2.77 -1.57 -26.60
C PRO A 132 4.20 -1.00 -26.66
N PRO A 133 4.89 -0.83 -25.50
CA PRO A 133 6.20 -0.20 -25.46
C PRO A 133 7.27 -1.06 -26.14
N GLN A 134 8.13 -0.43 -26.94
CA GLN A 134 9.33 -1.06 -27.49
C GLN A 134 10.33 -1.42 -26.39
N LEU A 135 11.23 -2.40 -26.64
CA LEU A 135 12.23 -2.86 -25.66
C LEU A 135 13.09 -1.72 -25.07
N LYS A 136 13.43 -0.71 -25.87
CA LYS A 136 14.12 0.49 -25.39
C LYS A 136 13.34 1.21 -24.27
N HIS A 137 12.03 1.36 -24.45
CA HIS A 137 11.17 2.02 -23.45
C HIS A 137 10.88 1.13 -22.24
N VAL A 138 10.90 -0.20 -22.42
CA VAL A 138 10.88 -1.15 -21.31
C VAL A 138 12.17 -1.00 -20.48
N GLY A 139 13.35 -0.96 -21.11
CA GLY A 139 14.62 -0.76 -20.41
C GLY A 139 14.69 0.55 -19.63
N VAL A 140 14.23 1.66 -20.21
CA VAL A 140 14.16 2.95 -19.48
C VAL A 140 13.19 2.88 -18.31
N SER A 141 12.03 2.24 -18.48
CA SER A 141 11.07 2.07 -17.38
C SER A 141 11.65 1.22 -16.25
N LEU A 142 12.34 0.12 -16.59
CA LEU A 142 13.02 -0.72 -15.61
C LEU A 142 14.11 0.04 -14.85
N PHE A 143 14.86 0.90 -15.53
CA PHE A 143 15.85 1.77 -14.88
C PHE A 143 15.19 2.75 -13.90
N LEU A 144 14.10 3.42 -14.32
CA LEU A 144 13.34 4.33 -13.45
C LEU A 144 12.70 3.61 -12.26
N ILE A 145 12.32 2.34 -12.41
CA ILE A 145 11.79 1.52 -11.30
C ILE A 145 12.92 1.06 -10.38
N GLY A 146 14.02 0.58 -10.96
CA GLY A 146 15.15 0.00 -10.23
C GLY A 146 15.85 1.00 -9.31
N LEU A 147 15.93 2.27 -9.70
CA LEU A 147 16.64 3.28 -8.93
C LEU A 147 16.05 3.48 -7.50
N PRO A 148 14.77 3.82 -7.32
CA PRO A 148 14.17 3.92 -5.98
C PRO A 148 14.01 2.56 -5.31
N PHE A 149 13.77 1.48 -6.07
CA PHE A 149 13.72 0.13 -5.51
C PHE A 149 15.02 -0.22 -4.77
N ILE A 150 16.18 -0.02 -5.40
CA ILE A 150 17.49 -0.32 -4.79
C ILE A 150 17.74 0.56 -3.55
N LEU A 151 17.41 1.85 -3.62
CA LEU A 151 17.56 2.76 -2.47
C LEU A 151 16.73 2.31 -1.26
N ILE A 152 15.51 1.83 -1.48
CA ILE A 152 14.61 1.41 -0.38
C ILE A 152 15.01 0.04 0.17
N VAL A 153 15.50 -0.86 -0.69
CA VAL A 153 16.08 -2.14 -0.21
C VAL A 153 17.30 -1.90 0.68
N ARG A 154 18.10 -0.87 0.39
CA ARG A 154 19.22 -0.44 1.27
C ARG A 154 18.77 0.14 2.61
N GLN A 155 17.52 0.62 2.72
CA GLN A 155 16.87 1.12 3.95
C GLN A 155 16.17 0.00 4.77
N PRO A 156 16.72 -1.21 4.71
CA PRO A 156 16.05 -2.49 4.96
C PRO A 156 14.52 -2.56 4.84
N ASP A 157 13.86 -1.86 3.90
CA ASP A 157 12.39 -1.81 3.78
C ASP A 157 11.89 -2.67 2.60
N LEU A 158 11.89 -3.99 2.81
CA LEU A 158 11.48 -4.97 1.79
C LEU A 158 10.00 -4.83 1.42
N GLY A 159 9.15 -4.48 2.37
CA GLY A 159 7.71 -4.33 2.16
C GLY A 159 7.39 -3.21 1.19
N THR A 160 7.92 -2.01 1.47
CA THR A 160 7.68 -0.84 0.63
C THR A 160 8.37 -0.94 -0.73
N SER A 161 9.57 -1.52 -0.80
CA SER A 161 10.27 -1.73 -2.07
C SER A 161 9.50 -2.68 -3.00
N LEU A 162 8.90 -3.75 -2.47
CA LEU A 162 8.06 -4.65 -3.26
C LEU A 162 6.81 -3.94 -3.80
N LEU A 163 6.15 -3.11 -2.99
CA LEU A 163 4.98 -2.34 -3.44
C LEU A 163 5.33 -1.33 -4.54
N ILE A 164 6.49 -0.68 -4.45
CA ILE A 164 6.99 0.24 -5.47
C ILE A 164 7.32 -0.49 -6.77
N LEU A 165 8.00 -1.63 -6.67
CA LEU A 165 8.30 -2.49 -7.81
C LEU A 165 7.00 -2.94 -8.49
N ALA A 166 6.04 -3.42 -7.70
CA ALA A 166 4.72 -3.84 -8.18
C ALA A 166 3.98 -2.69 -8.86
N GLY A 167 3.94 -1.49 -8.27
CA GLY A 167 3.28 -0.33 -8.85
C GLY A 167 3.86 0.07 -10.22
N GLY A 168 5.19 0.13 -10.33
CA GLY A 168 5.85 0.37 -11.62
C GLY A 168 5.60 -0.73 -12.65
N ALA A 169 5.68 -1.99 -12.22
CA ALA A 169 5.43 -3.15 -13.08
C ALA A 169 3.99 -3.22 -13.59
N PHE A 170 3.00 -2.88 -12.75
CA PHE A 170 1.59 -2.83 -13.16
C PHE A 170 1.35 -1.80 -14.25
N VAL A 171 2.04 -0.65 -14.22
CA VAL A 171 1.95 0.31 -15.33
C VAL A 171 2.46 -0.29 -16.63
N LEU A 172 3.58 -1.02 -16.60
CA LEU A 172 4.13 -1.68 -17.79
C LEU A 172 3.18 -2.77 -18.31
N PHE A 173 2.61 -3.57 -17.41
CA PHE A 173 1.60 -4.57 -17.73
C PHE A 173 0.37 -3.93 -18.40
N MET A 174 -0.17 -2.87 -17.81
CA MET A 174 -1.29 -2.12 -18.37
C MET A 174 -0.96 -1.40 -19.67
N GLY A 175 0.32 -1.07 -19.90
CA GLY A 175 0.83 -0.56 -21.17
C GLY A 175 0.84 -1.60 -22.30
N GLY A 176 0.43 -2.84 -22.04
CA GLY A 176 0.36 -3.91 -23.04
C GLY A 176 1.64 -4.74 -23.14
N LEU A 177 2.52 -4.70 -22.13
CA LEU A 177 3.67 -5.61 -22.08
C LEU A 177 3.16 -7.06 -21.98
N ARG A 178 3.63 -7.91 -22.89
CA ARG A 178 3.21 -9.33 -22.92
C ARG A 178 3.57 -10.02 -21.60
N TRP A 179 2.64 -10.81 -21.05
CA TRP A 179 2.82 -11.56 -19.80
C TRP A 179 4.09 -12.41 -19.77
N ARG A 180 4.52 -12.91 -20.95
CA ARG A 180 5.79 -13.64 -21.11
C ARG A 180 7.00 -12.88 -20.56
N TRP A 181 7.09 -11.56 -20.77
CA TRP A 181 8.22 -10.78 -20.26
C TRP A 181 8.21 -10.63 -18.75
N ILE A 182 7.02 -10.46 -18.16
CA ILE A 182 6.85 -10.41 -16.70
C ILE A 182 7.27 -11.75 -16.09
N LEU A 183 6.78 -12.86 -16.67
CA LEU A 183 7.17 -14.20 -16.28
C LEU A 183 8.67 -14.45 -16.49
N SER A 184 9.28 -13.94 -17.57
CA SER A 184 10.72 -14.07 -17.80
C SER A 184 11.54 -13.36 -16.72
N VAL A 185 11.11 -12.19 -16.26
CA VAL A 185 11.79 -11.47 -15.16
C VAL A 185 11.64 -12.22 -13.83
N ILE A 186 10.44 -12.70 -13.52
CA ILE A 186 10.20 -13.53 -12.31
C ILE A 186 11.04 -14.81 -12.38
N ALA A 187 11.05 -15.48 -13.53
CA ALA A 187 11.86 -16.68 -13.75
C ALA A 187 13.36 -16.39 -13.65
N ALA A 188 13.83 -15.24 -14.14
CA ALA A 188 15.23 -14.81 -14.00
C ALA A 188 15.61 -14.43 -12.56
N ALA A 189 14.65 -14.05 -11.72
CA ALA A 189 14.90 -13.80 -10.30
C ALA A 189 15.20 -15.09 -9.52
N VAL A 190 14.68 -16.25 -9.96
CA VAL A 190 14.91 -17.56 -9.31
C VAL A 190 16.40 -17.95 -9.29
N PRO A 191 17.14 -18.02 -10.40
CA PRO A 191 18.56 -18.37 -10.37
C PRO A 191 19.39 -17.33 -9.62
N VAL A 192 19.00 -16.05 -9.63
CA VAL A 192 19.65 -15.00 -8.82
C VAL A 192 19.43 -15.27 -7.33
N ALA A 193 18.21 -15.62 -6.91
CA ALA A 193 17.90 -15.98 -5.53
C ALA A 193 18.66 -17.25 -5.09
N VAL A 194 18.75 -18.26 -5.96
CA VAL A 194 19.52 -19.47 -5.71
C VAL A 194 21.01 -19.15 -5.58
N ALA A 195 21.57 -18.33 -6.46
CA ALA A 195 22.96 -17.90 -6.36
C ALA A 195 23.20 -17.10 -5.06
N MET A 196 22.29 -16.19 -4.68
CA MET A 196 22.38 -15.48 -3.41
C MET A 196 22.37 -16.44 -2.23
N TRP A 197 21.51 -17.46 -2.25
CA TRP A 197 21.43 -18.48 -1.19
C TRP A 197 22.76 -19.21 -1.00
N PHE A 198 23.37 -19.70 -2.08
CA PHE A 198 24.58 -20.52 -1.96
C PHE A 198 25.85 -19.70 -1.74
N PHE A 199 25.97 -18.52 -2.36
CA PHE A 199 27.25 -17.81 -2.44
C PHE A 199 27.33 -16.53 -1.59
N ILE A 200 26.20 -15.95 -1.17
CA ILE A 200 26.18 -14.61 -0.57
C ILE A 200 25.53 -14.60 0.82
N MET A 201 24.47 -15.39 1.03
CA MET A 201 23.72 -15.35 2.28
C MET A 201 24.46 -16.02 3.42
N HIS A 202 24.53 -15.29 4.54
CA HIS A 202 25.03 -15.81 5.81
C HIS A 202 23.99 -16.74 6.45
N ASP A 203 24.43 -17.63 7.34
CA ASP A 203 23.56 -18.66 7.94
C ASP A 203 22.37 -18.06 8.70
N TYR A 204 22.54 -16.92 9.37
CA TYR A 204 21.43 -16.23 10.04
C TYR A 204 20.35 -15.72 9.07
N GLN A 205 20.72 -15.34 7.83
CA GLN A 205 19.77 -14.89 6.81
C GLN A 205 19.00 -16.08 6.22
N LYS A 206 19.69 -17.20 6.03
CA LYS A 206 19.09 -18.47 5.62
C LYS A 206 18.11 -18.97 6.67
N GLN A 207 18.48 -18.90 7.95
CA GLN A 207 17.64 -19.33 9.05
C GLN A 207 16.34 -18.52 9.12
N ARG A 208 16.36 -17.20 8.86
CA ARG A 208 15.12 -16.41 8.72
C ARG A 208 14.19 -16.90 7.61
N ILE A 209 14.74 -17.33 6.48
CA ILE A 209 13.94 -17.87 5.36
C ILE A 209 13.39 -19.25 5.73
N LEU A 210 14.21 -20.10 6.38
CA LEU A 210 13.79 -21.44 6.81
C LEU A 210 12.71 -21.36 7.90
N THR A 211 12.87 -20.49 8.90
CA THR A 211 11.85 -20.23 9.92
C THR A 211 10.58 -19.63 9.31
N PHE A 212 10.67 -18.89 8.20
CA PHE A 212 9.46 -18.49 7.49
C PHE A 212 8.73 -19.70 6.87
N LEU A 213 9.46 -20.61 6.21
CA LEU A 213 8.89 -21.80 5.58
C LEU A 213 8.35 -22.81 6.61
N ASP A 214 9.03 -22.92 7.74
CA ASP A 214 8.65 -23.73 8.88
C ASP A 214 8.70 -22.89 10.18
N PRO A 215 7.62 -22.16 10.49
CA PRO A 215 7.54 -21.36 11.72
C PRO A 215 7.66 -22.19 12.99
N GLU A 216 7.35 -23.48 12.95
CA GLU A 216 7.43 -24.39 14.10
C GLU A 216 8.87 -24.76 14.45
N SER A 217 9.82 -24.54 13.54
CA SER A 217 11.26 -24.76 13.78
C SER A 217 11.90 -23.75 14.74
N ASP A 218 11.32 -22.56 14.88
CA ASP A 218 11.74 -21.54 15.85
C ASP A 218 10.49 -20.85 16.45
N PRO A 219 9.78 -21.56 17.35
CA PRO A 219 8.54 -21.07 17.91
C PRO A 219 8.73 -19.78 18.70
N LEU A 220 9.86 -19.60 19.40
CA LEU A 220 10.12 -18.48 20.30
C LEU A 220 10.72 -17.23 19.61
N GLY A 221 11.25 -17.38 18.39
CA GLY A 221 11.87 -16.30 17.64
C GLY A 221 10.95 -15.75 16.55
N THR A 222 11.38 -15.86 15.29
CA THR A 222 10.66 -15.20 14.18
C THR A 222 9.34 -15.87 13.80
N GLY A 223 9.16 -17.15 14.16
CA GLY A 223 7.92 -17.90 13.96
C GLY A 223 6.80 -17.52 14.94
N TRP A 224 7.13 -16.97 16.11
CA TRP A 224 6.18 -16.67 17.19
C TRP A 224 4.99 -15.83 16.73
N ASN A 225 5.27 -14.70 16.06
CA ASN A 225 4.22 -13.77 15.61
C ASN A 225 3.26 -14.43 14.60
N ILE A 226 3.78 -15.29 13.73
CA ILE A 226 2.97 -15.99 12.72
C ILE A 226 2.09 -17.04 13.39
N ILE A 227 2.64 -17.82 14.33
CA ILE A 227 1.91 -18.85 15.07
C ILE A 227 0.79 -18.23 15.91
N GLN A 228 1.10 -17.17 16.66
CA GLN A 228 0.11 -16.49 17.50
C GLN A 228 -0.97 -15.80 16.66
N SER A 229 -0.60 -15.21 15.52
CA SER A 229 -1.56 -14.65 14.57
C SER A 229 -2.55 -15.71 14.06
N LYS A 230 -2.05 -16.88 13.64
CA LYS A 230 -2.89 -18.00 13.19
C LYS A 230 -3.80 -18.51 14.31
N ALA A 231 -3.27 -18.65 15.52
CA ALA A 231 -4.03 -19.09 16.68
C ALA A 231 -5.15 -18.08 17.05
N ALA A 232 -4.85 -16.79 17.03
CA ALA A 232 -5.83 -15.73 17.30
C ALA A 232 -6.97 -15.76 16.29
N ILE A 233 -6.67 -15.82 14.98
CA ILE A 233 -7.68 -15.93 13.91
C ILE A 233 -8.52 -17.21 14.11
N GLY A 234 -7.88 -18.35 14.38
CA GLY A 234 -8.58 -19.61 14.60
C GLY A 234 -9.52 -19.57 15.81
N SER A 235 -9.12 -18.88 16.88
CA SER A 235 -9.89 -18.80 18.12
C SER A 235 -11.16 -17.95 18.03
N GLY A 236 -11.26 -17.07 17.02
CA GLY A 236 -12.46 -16.26 16.79
C GLY A 236 -13.65 -17.04 16.21
N GLY A 237 -13.43 -18.20 15.59
CA GLY A 237 -14.50 -18.97 14.96
C GLY A 237 -15.29 -18.16 13.93
N VAL A 238 -16.59 -18.45 13.76
CA VAL A 238 -17.43 -17.78 12.75
C VAL A 238 -17.83 -16.37 13.17
N PHE A 239 -18.25 -16.19 14.43
CA PHE A 239 -18.86 -14.95 14.93
C PHE A 239 -17.93 -14.07 15.77
N GLY A 240 -16.72 -14.54 16.08
CA GLY A 240 -15.80 -13.84 16.96
C GLY A 240 -16.09 -14.09 18.44
N LYS A 241 -15.14 -13.66 19.29
CA LYS A 241 -15.31 -13.67 20.74
C LYS A 241 -16.09 -12.47 21.27
N GLY A 242 -16.24 -11.42 20.46
CA GLY A 242 -16.82 -10.14 20.82
C GLY A 242 -15.77 -9.05 21.01
N TRP A 243 -16.20 -7.79 20.84
CA TRP A 243 -15.33 -6.62 20.94
C TRP A 243 -14.73 -6.49 22.35
N LEU A 244 -13.42 -6.21 22.44
CA LEU A 244 -12.63 -6.15 23.69
C LEU A 244 -12.50 -7.47 24.45
N LEU A 245 -12.91 -8.60 23.88
CA LEU A 245 -12.83 -9.93 24.50
C LEU A 245 -11.72 -10.80 23.88
N GLY A 246 -10.83 -10.18 23.08
CA GLY A 246 -9.66 -10.81 22.51
C GLY A 246 -8.66 -11.19 23.59
N THR A 247 -8.38 -12.48 23.73
CA THR A 247 -7.46 -13.01 24.76
C THR A 247 -6.01 -13.05 24.27
N GLN A 248 -5.80 -13.39 23.00
CA GLN A 248 -4.46 -13.53 22.42
C GLN A 248 -3.89 -12.17 21.98
N SER A 249 -4.78 -11.28 21.56
CA SER A 249 -4.44 -9.93 21.11
C SER A 249 -4.16 -8.92 22.23
N HIS A 250 -4.77 -9.08 23.42
CA HIS A 250 -4.68 -8.10 24.52
C HIS A 250 -3.62 -8.43 25.57
N LEU A 251 -3.11 -9.67 25.63
CA LEU A 251 -2.12 -10.11 26.62
C LEU A 251 -0.66 -9.98 26.11
N ASP A 252 -0.40 -9.04 25.20
CA ASP A 252 0.92 -8.77 24.58
C ASP A 252 1.62 -9.98 23.93
N PHE A 253 0.89 -11.08 23.65
CA PHE A 253 1.44 -12.23 22.93
C PHE A 253 1.79 -11.91 21.46
N LEU A 254 1.30 -10.78 20.94
CA LEU A 254 1.57 -10.24 19.61
C LEU A 254 2.12 -8.80 19.72
N PRO A 255 3.45 -8.61 19.72
CA PRO A 255 4.09 -7.29 19.89
C PRO A 255 3.69 -6.24 18.84
N GLU A 256 3.28 -6.69 17.65
CA GLU A 256 2.92 -5.84 16.50
C GLU A 256 1.42 -5.99 16.13
N SER A 257 0.56 -6.20 17.15
CA SER A 257 -0.89 -6.43 16.95
C SER A 257 -1.65 -5.20 16.45
N HIS A 258 -1.12 -3.97 16.62
CA HIS A 258 -1.81 -2.74 16.17
C HIS A 258 -1.33 -2.25 14.80
N THR A 259 -0.23 -2.81 14.30
CA THR A 259 0.44 -2.47 13.04
C THR A 259 0.23 -3.62 12.06
N ASP A 260 1.16 -4.57 12.00
CA ASP A 260 1.24 -5.57 10.93
C ASP A 260 0.23 -6.71 11.10
N PHE A 261 -0.19 -7.01 12.34
CA PHE A 261 -1.05 -8.14 12.68
C PHE A 261 -2.46 -7.76 13.14
N ILE A 262 -2.93 -6.55 12.84
CA ILE A 262 -4.27 -6.07 13.28
C ILE A 262 -5.44 -6.92 12.77
N ILE A 263 -5.27 -7.62 11.64
CA ILE A 263 -6.25 -8.61 11.16
C ILE A 263 -6.43 -9.76 12.13
N ALA A 264 -5.39 -10.16 12.87
CA ALA A 264 -5.51 -11.21 13.86
C ALA A 264 -6.46 -10.79 15.00
N VAL A 265 -6.40 -9.52 15.41
CA VAL A 265 -7.34 -8.93 16.39
C VAL A 265 -8.76 -8.90 15.82
N LEU A 266 -8.92 -8.44 14.58
CA LEU A 266 -10.22 -8.41 13.91
C LEU A 266 -10.83 -9.81 13.76
N GLY A 267 -10.00 -10.81 13.41
CA GLY A 267 -10.40 -12.21 13.31
C GLY A 267 -10.78 -12.81 14.66
N GLU A 268 -10.04 -12.51 15.72
CA GLU A 268 -10.36 -12.98 17.07
C GLU A 268 -11.68 -12.38 17.60
N GLU A 269 -11.87 -11.07 17.41
CA GLU A 269 -13.01 -10.34 17.99
C GLU A 269 -14.31 -10.46 17.17
N PHE A 270 -14.22 -10.45 15.84
CA PHE A 270 -15.38 -10.44 14.93
C PHE A 270 -15.50 -11.72 14.08
N GLY A 271 -14.55 -12.65 14.22
CA GLY A 271 -14.59 -13.94 13.54
C GLY A 271 -14.48 -13.84 12.02
N LEU A 272 -14.86 -14.94 11.38
CA LEU A 272 -14.93 -15.03 9.92
C LEU A 272 -15.86 -13.96 9.31
N VAL A 273 -16.98 -13.66 9.96
CA VAL A 273 -17.95 -12.66 9.45
C VAL A 273 -17.31 -11.26 9.35
N GLY A 274 -16.56 -10.85 10.37
CA GLY A 274 -15.83 -9.58 10.35
C GLY A 274 -14.79 -9.51 9.24
N ILE A 275 -14.00 -10.58 9.07
CA ILE A 275 -12.99 -10.68 8.00
C ILE A 275 -13.67 -10.60 6.62
N CYS A 276 -14.76 -11.35 6.41
CA CYS A 276 -15.52 -11.32 5.16
C CYS A 276 -16.11 -9.94 4.86
N ALA A 277 -16.62 -9.23 5.86
CA ALA A 277 -17.13 -7.88 5.70
C ALA A 277 -16.02 -6.89 5.30
N LEU A 278 -14.85 -6.98 5.93
CA LEU A 278 -13.68 -6.18 5.56
C LEU A 278 -13.22 -6.46 4.12
N LEU A 279 -13.09 -7.74 3.76
CA LEU A 279 -12.73 -8.17 2.41
C LEU A 279 -13.73 -7.68 1.36
N LEU A 280 -15.03 -7.70 1.67
CA LEU A 280 -16.06 -7.17 0.78
C LEU A 280 -15.86 -5.67 0.53
N ILE A 281 -15.57 -4.88 1.57
CA ILE A 281 -15.31 -3.44 1.41
C ILE A 281 -14.06 -3.20 0.54
N TYR A 282 -12.98 -3.96 0.76
CA TYR A 282 -11.80 -3.87 -0.11
C TYR A 282 -12.10 -4.25 -1.55
N LEU A 283 -12.89 -5.30 -1.78
CA LEU A 283 -13.30 -5.72 -3.11
C LEU A 283 -14.15 -4.64 -3.80
N LEU A 284 -15.04 -3.98 -3.07
CA LEU A 284 -15.82 -2.84 -3.58
C LEU A 284 -14.92 -1.64 -3.93
N LEU A 285 -13.92 -1.32 -3.11
CA LEU A 285 -12.93 -0.26 -3.39
C LEU A 285 -12.12 -0.57 -4.66
N ILE A 286 -11.59 -1.80 -4.76
CA ILE A 286 -10.83 -2.26 -5.91
C ILE A 286 -11.72 -2.26 -7.16
N GLY A 287 -12.93 -2.81 -7.06
CA GLY A 287 -13.91 -2.83 -8.15
C GLY A 287 -14.23 -1.41 -8.64
N ARG A 288 -14.43 -0.45 -7.73
CA ARG A 288 -14.64 0.95 -8.10
C ARG A 288 -13.41 1.57 -8.75
N GLY A 289 -12.20 1.29 -8.26
CA GLY A 289 -10.95 1.72 -8.88
C GLY A 289 -10.77 1.19 -10.31
N LEU A 290 -11.13 -0.07 -10.55
CA LEU A 290 -11.12 -0.66 -11.90
C LEU A 290 -12.18 -0.03 -12.82
N VAL A 291 -13.37 0.29 -12.30
CA VAL A 291 -14.38 1.05 -13.07
C VAL A 291 -13.85 2.44 -13.46
N ILE A 292 -13.20 3.15 -12.54
CA ILE A 292 -12.54 4.45 -12.83
C ILE A 292 -11.49 4.29 -13.93
N THR A 293 -10.68 3.24 -13.83
CA THR A 293 -9.63 2.91 -14.80
C THR A 293 -10.22 2.66 -16.20
N ALA A 294 -11.27 1.85 -16.30
CA ALA A 294 -11.94 1.54 -17.56
C ALA A 294 -12.55 2.80 -18.21
N GLN A 295 -13.05 3.73 -17.40
CA GLN A 295 -13.69 4.96 -17.85
C GLN A 295 -12.71 6.14 -18.03
N ALA A 296 -11.43 5.96 -17.73
CA ALA A 296 -10.43 7.02 -17.85
C ALA A 296 -10.20 7.41 -19.32
N GLN A 297 -10.35 8.71 -19.62
CA GLN A 297 -10.29 9.25 -20.98
C GLN A 297 -8.87 9.47 -21.51
N THR A 298 -7.90 9.68 -20.61
CA THR A 298 -6.50 9.91 -20.99
C THR A 298 -5.67 8.66 -20.75
N LEU A 299 -4.67 8.42 -21.59
CA LEU A 299 -3.78 7.28 -21.42
C LEU A 299 -3.02 7.35 -20.09
N PHE A 300 -2.53 8.53 -19.71
CA PHE A 300 -1.92 8.78 -18.40
C PHE A 300 -2.86 8.39 -17.25
N GLY A 301 -4.10 8.88 -17.26
CA GLY A 301 -5.08 8.59 -16.22
C GLY A 301 -5.45 7.10 -16.17
N LYS A 302 -5.57 6.43 -17.31
CA LYS A 302 -5.86 4.99 -17.38
C LYS A 302 -4.73 4.16 -16.79
N LEU A 303 -3.48 4.43 -17.19
CA LEU A 303 -2.30 3.72 -16.67
C LEU A 303 -2.10 3.97 -15.17
N LEU A 304 -2.26 5.22 -14.72
CA LEU A 304 -2.08 5.59 -13.32
C LEU A 304 -3.18 5.01 -12.44
N ALA A 305 -4.46 5.17 -12.82
CA ALA A 305 -5.58 4.69 -12.02
C ALA A 305 -5.54 3.17 -11.82
N GLY A 306 -5.27 2.41 -12.89
CA GLY A 306 -5.22 0.97 -12.76
C GLY A 306 -4.01 0.51 -11.98
N SER A 307 -2.84 1.15 -12.13
CA SER A 307 -1.68 0.78 -11.33
C SER A 307 -1.87 1.10 -9.84
N LEU A 308 -2.44 2.26 -9.47
CA LEU A 308 -2.76 2.57 -8.07
C LEU A 308 -3.77 1.57 -7.49
N THR A 309 -4.79 1.20 -8.26
CA THR A 309 -5.78 0.20 -7.86
C THR A 309 -5.15 -1.19 -7.66
N MET A 310 -4.27 -1.61 -8.57
CA MET A 310 -3.57 -2.89 -8.47
C MET A 310 -2.51 -2.91 -7.36
N THR A 311 -1.84 -1.79 -7.12
CA THR A 311 -0.90 -1.62 -5.99
C THR A 311 -1.65 -1.76 -4.67
N PHE A 312 -2.83 -1.12 -4.54
CA PHE A 312 -3.69 -1.27 -3.37
C PHE A 312 -4.14 -2.73 -3.18
N PHE A 313 -4.53 -3.42 -4.25
CA PHE A 313 -4.84 -4.86 -4.18
C PHE A 313 -3.66 -5.68 -3.67
N VAL A 314 -2.45 -5.48 -4.22
CA VAL A 314 -1.24 -6.19 -3.74
C VAL A 314 -0.97 -5.87 -2.28
N TYR A 315 -1.18 -4.63 -1.86
CA TYR A 315 -1.01 -4.21 -0.46
C TYR A 315 -1.92 -5.02 0.47
N VAL A 316 -3.23 -5.10 0.17
CA VAL A 316 -4.20 -5.90 0.93
C VAL A 316 -3.86 -7.39 0.88
N PHE A 317 -3.55 -7.91 -0.31
CA PHE A 317 -3.24 -9.32 -0.53
C PHE A 317 -1.98 -9.77 0.23
N VAL A 318 -0.91 -8.98 0.17
CA VAL A 318 0.35 -9.29 0.85
C VAL A 318 0.18 -9.27 2.37
N ASN A 319 -0.50 -8.25 2.92
CA ASN A 319 -0.71 -8.20 4.36
C ASN A 319 -1.57 -9.38 4.85
N ILE A 320 -2.72 -9.66 4.20
CA ILE A 320 -3.58 -10.79 4.60
C ILE A 320 -2.86 -12.12 4.43
N GLY A 321 -2.13 -12.30 3.32
CA GLY A 321 -1.33 -13.50 3.07
C GLY A 321 -0.24 -13.69 4.12
N MET A 322 0.41 -12.61 4.55
CA MET A 322 1.41 -12.64 5.62
C MET A 322 0.80 -13.07 6.97
N VAL A 323 -0.30 -12.42 7.38
CA VAL A 323 -0.93 -12.64 8.69
C VAL A 323 -1.57 -14.04 8.79
N SER A 324 -2.09 -14.56 7.68
CA SER A 324 -2.57 -15.95 7.57
C SER A 324 -1.44 -16.98 7.40
N GLY A 325 -0.19 -16.53 7.23
CA GLY A 325 0.99 -17.37 7.02
C GLY A 325 1.03 -18.11 5.68
N LEU A 326 0.38 -17.55 4.66
CA LEU A 326 0.50 -17.95 3.25
C LEU A 326 1.70 -17.28 2.55
N LEU A 327 2.15 -16.12 3.05
CA LEU A 327 3.24 -15.32 2.51
C LEU A 327 4.26 -14.95 3.61
N PRO A 328 5.51 -14.61 3.24
CA PRO A 328 6.53 -14.15 4.18
C PRO A 328 6.17 -12.86 4.87
N VAL A 329 6.70 -12.69 6.09
CA VAL A 329 6.54 -11.47 6.87
C VAL A 329 7.43 -10.38 6.30
N VAL A 330 6.80 -9.43 5.60
CA VAL A 330 7.48 -8.33 4.91
C VAL A 330 7.31 -6.97 5.61
N GLY A 331 6.52 -6.92 6.69
CA GLY A 331 6.34 -5.71 7.52
C GLY A 331 5.54 -4.61 6.81
N VAL A 332 4.38 -4.98 6.25
CA VAL A 332 3.54 -4.13 5.40
C VAL A 332 2.19 -3.95 6.10
N PRO A 333 1.82 -2.76 6.61
CA PRO A 333 0.62 -2.57 7.43
C PRO A 333 -0.67 -2.67 6.61
N LEU A 334 -1.74 -3.24 7.16
CA LEU A 334 -3.00 -3.36 6.43
C LEU A 334 -3.57 -1.98 6.06
N PRO A 335 -3.86 -1.72 4.77
CA PRO A 335 -4.35 -0.43 4.32
C PRO A 335 -5.61 0.05 5.06
N PHE A 336 -5.56 1.27 5.58
CA PHE A 336 -6.63 1.93 6.35
C PHE A 336 -7.00 1.32 7.70
N ILE A 337 -6.73 0.04 8.00
CA ILE A 337 -7.07 -0.55 9.30
C ILE A 337 -5.92 -0.40 10.30
N SER A 338 -4.71 -0.77 9.90
CA SER A 338 -3.52 -0.72 10.74
C SER A 338 -3.13 0.68 11.16
N TYR A 339 -2.49 0.79 12.32
CA TYR A 339 -1.87 2.03 12.74
C TYR A 339 -0.72 2.43 11.81
N GLY A 340 -0.76 3.65 11.29
CA GLY A 340 0.25 4.13 10.35
C GLY A 340 -0.11 5.48 9.77
N GLY A 341 0.38 6.56 10.38
CA GLY A 341 -0.02 7.92 9.98
C GLY A 341 0.39 8.28 8.54
N THR A 342 1.66 8.08 8.18
CA THR A 342 2.20 8.42 6.85
C THR A 342 1.61 7.53 5.74
N SER A 343 1.46 6.24 5.99
CA SER A 343 0.89 5.30 5.02
C SER A 343 -0.59 5.59 4.76
N LEU A 344 -1.36 5.92 5.80
CA LEU A 344 -2.76 6.29 5.69
C LEU A 344 -2.94 7.58 4.86
N VAL A 345 -2.18 8.63 5.18
CA VAL A 345 -2.23 9.90 4.42
C VAL A 345 -1.88 9.66 2.94
N THR A 346 -0.88 8.82 2.68
CA THR A 346 -0.47 8.48 1.31
C THR A 346 -1.54 7.67 0.58
N LEU A 347 -2.14 6.67 1.24
CA LEU A 347 -3.22 5.89 0.64
C LEU A 347 -4.44 6.77 0.32
N LEU A 348 -4.90 7.61 1.25
CA LEU A 348 -5.98 8.56 0.99
C LEU A 348 -5.62 9.53 -0.14
N SER A 349 -4.38 9.99 -0.19
CA SER A 349 -3.87 10.81 -1.30
C SER A 349 -3.96 10.08 -2.65
N ALA A 350 -3.62 8.78 -2.70
CA ALA A 350 -3.75 7.96 -3.90
C ALA A 350 -5.21 7.81 -4.35
N PHE A 351 -6.15 7.64 -3.42
CA PHE A 351 -7.58 7.68 -3.75
C PHE A 351 -8.04 9.07 -4.22
N GLY A 352 -7.43 10.16 -3.73
CA GLY A 352 -7.63 11.51 -4.25
C GLY A 352 -7.24 11.62 -5.73
N VAL A 353 -6.13 10.97 -6.12
CA VAL A 353 -5.73 10.87 -7.54
C VAL A 353 -6.78 10.10 -8.36
N LEU A 354 -7.30 8.97 -7.85
CA LEU A 354 -8.36 8.21 -8.52
C LEU A 354 -9.63 9.05 -8.70
N MET A 355 -10.04 9.79 -7.67
CA MET A 355 -11.19 10.70 -7.73
C MET A 355 -10.97 11.79 -8.77
N SER A 356 -9.80 12.44 -8.79
CA SER A 356 -9.44 13.45 -9.80
C SER A 356 -9.55 12.89 -11.23
N ILE A 357 -9.01 11.68 -11.48
CA ILE A 357 -9.07 11.02 -12.79
C ILE A 357 -10.52 10.74 -13.20
N HIS A 358 -11.38 10.37 -12.24
CA HIS A 358 -12.78 10.05 -12.51
C HIS A 358 -13.62 11.29 -12.84
N THR A 359 -13.42 12.39 -12.12
CA THR A 359 -14.31 13.56 -12.14
C THR A 359 -13.90 14.62 -13.16
N HIS A 360 -12.60 14.78 -13.45
CA HIS A 360 -12.09 15.69 -14.49
C HIS A 360 -12.25 15.13 -15.91
N ARG A 361 -13.47 14.70 -16.25
CA ARG A 361 -13.81 14.25 -17.60
C ARG A 361 -13.99 15.44 -18.51
N LYS A 362 -13.30 15.41 -19.63
CA LYS A 362 -13.63 16.28 -20.76
C LYS A 362 -14.99 15.84 -21.28
N TRP A 363 -15.95 16.75 -21.26
CA TRP A 363 -17.18 16.57 -22.02
C TRP A 363 -16.77 16.46 -23.50
N ILE A 364 -16.82 15.25 -24.04
CA ILE A 364 -16.92 15.08 -25.48
C ILE A 364 -18.34 15.52 -25.78
N ALA A 365 -18.50 16.70 -26.37
CA ALA A 365 -19.78 17.08 -26.95
C ALA A 365 -20.15 15.97 -27.94
N GLN A 366 -21.15 15.17 -27.60
CA GLN A 366 -21.84 14.36 -28.58
C GLN A 366 -22.52 15.38 -29.50
N VAL A 367 -21.89 15.64 -30.64
CA VAL A 367 -22.48 16.39 -31.75
C VAL A 367 -23.47 15.47 -32.45
#